data_AF-A0A0Q5ZW98-F1
#
_entry.id   AF-A0A0Q5ZW98-F1
#
_cell.length_a   1.000
_cell.length_b   1.000
_cell.length_c   1.000
_cell.angle_alpha   90.00
_cell.angle_beta   90.00
_cell.angle_gamma   90.00
#
_symmetry.space_group_name_H-M   'P 1'
#
loop_
_entity.id
_entity.type
_entity.pdbx_description
1 polymer ?
#
loop_
_entity_poly.entity_id
_entity_poly.type
_entity_poly.pdbx_seq_one_letter_code
_entity_poly.pdbx_strand_id
1 'polypeptide(L)' 'MKECRINFQNDIIENILDALKTCGAGIGIAEKYNYEVESGTYSSTLVFTPKEGQKLNAIDFFMFGYFIGRDY' A
#
# COMPACT_ATOMS: atom_id res chain seq x y z
N MET A 1 14.69 2.55 6.70
CA MET A 1 13.87 1.42 6.21
C MET A 1 14.06 1.31 4.71
N LYS A 2 14.25 0.11 4.17
CA LYS A 2 14.41 -0.11 2.72
C LYS A 2 13.07 -0.31 2.01
N GLU A 3 12.11 -0.86 2.73
CA GLU A 3 10.77 -1.20 2.25
C GLU A 3 9.75 -1.06 3.39
N CYS A 4 8.47 -0.98 3.02
CA CYS A 4 7.34 -1.04 3.94
C CYS A 4 6.51 -2.28 3.58
N ARG A 5 6.19 -3.12 4.56
CA ARG A 5 5.43 -4.36 4.35
C ARG A 5 4.12 -4.28 5.12
N ILE A 6 3.03 -4.61 4.43
CA ILE A 6 1.68 -4.60 4.98
C ILE A 6 1.10 -6.00 4.75
N ASN A 7 0.83 -6.75 5.83
CA ASN A 7 0.23 -8.09 5.76
C ASN A 7 -1.20 -8.04 6.30
N PHE A 8 -2.17 -8.50 5.50
CA PHE A 8 -3.58 -8.54 5.85
C PHE A 8 -4.29 -9.70 5.14
N GLN A 9 -5.55 -9.92 5.53
CA GLN A 9 -6.47 -10.83 4.84
C GLN A 9 -6.58 -10.46 3.35
N ASN A 10 -6.81 -11.47 2.51
CA ASN A 10 -6.72 -11.31 1.06
C ASN A 10 -7.73 -10.28 0.51
N ASP A 11 -8.94 -10.23 1.06
CA ASP A 11 -9.98 -9.23 0.74
C ASP A 11 -9.54 -7.81 1.08
N ILE A 12 -8.90 -7.61 2.23
CA ILE A 12 -8.35 -6.30 2.61
C ILE A 12 -7.20 -5.91 1.67
N ILE A 13 -6.36 -6.85 1.26
CA ILE A 13 -5.29 -6.59 0.28
C ILE A 13 -5.89 -6.20 -1.08
N GLU A 14 -6.97 -6.85 -1.51
CA GLU A 14 -7.71 -6.47 -2.73
C GLU A 14 -8.26 -5.04 -2.63
N ASN A 15 -8.86 -4.65 -1.50
CA ASN A 15 -9.34 -3.29 -1.26
C ASN A 15 -8.20 -2.26 -1.32
N ILE A 16 -7.04 -2.57 -0.72
CA ILE A 16 -5.86 -1.71 -0.78
C ILE A 16 -5.37 -1.57 -2.23
N LEU A 17 -5.34 -2.65 -3.00
CA LEU A 17 -4.92 -2.65 -4.41
C LEU A 17 -5.88 -1.86 -5.31
N ASP A 18 -7.18 -1.89 -5.02
CA ASP A 18 -8.15 -1.05 -5.72
C ASP A 18 -7.93 0.42 -5.37
N ALA A 19 -7.82 0.76 -4.08
CA ALA A 19 -7.57 2.12 -3.61
C ALA A 19 -6.31 2.75 -4.22
N LEU A 20 -5.24 1.97 -4.43
CA LEU A 20 -4.02 2.41 -5.12
C LEU A 20 -4.28 2.94 -6.55
N LYS A 21 -5.39 2.54 -7.18
CA LYS A 21 -5.77 2.89 -8.54
C LYS A 21 -6.92 3.90 -8.61
N THR A 22 -7.81 3.91 -7.62
CA THR A 22 -9.11 4.58 -7.71
C THR A 22 -9.23 5.81 -6.80
N CYS A 23 -8.47 5.90 -5.70
CA CYS A 23 -8.56 7.02 -4.77
C CYS A 23 -7.33 7.94 -4.79
N GLY A 24 -7.52 9.23 -4.52
CA GLY A 24 -6.43 10.22 -4.60
C GLY A 24 -5.25 9.92 -3.66
N ALA A 25 -5.52 9.41 -2.46
CA ALA A 25 -4.47 9.01 -1.52
C ALA A 25 -3.67 7.81 -2.05
N GLY A 26 -4.34 6.80 -2.61
CA GLY A 26 -3.71 5.61 -3.16
C GLY A 26 -2.92 5.90 -4.44
N ILE A 27 -3.45 6.73 -5.34
CA ILE A 27 -2.72 7.20 -6.52
C ILE A 27 -1.43 7.92 -6.08
N GLY A 28 -1.50 8.78 -5.07
CA GLY A 28 -0.32 9.47 -4.52
C GLY A 28 0.73 8.52 -3.93
N ILE A 29 0.31 7.39 -3.33
CA ILE A 29 1.21 6.33 -2.89
C ILE A 29 1.84 5.62 -4.09
N ALA A 30 1.03 5.21 -5.08
CA ALA A 30 1.50 4.51 -6.27
C ALA A 30 2.46 5.36 -7.12
N GLU A 31 2.37 6.69 -7.07
CA GLU A 31 3.33 7.59 -7.71
C GLU A 31 4.71 7.55 -7.03
N LYS A 32 4.76 7.47 -5.70
CA LYS A 32 6.02 7.51 -4.93
C LYS A 32 6.69 6.14 -4.76
N TYR A 33 5.91 5.06 -4.75
CA TYR A 33 6.37 3.73 -4.39
C TYR A 33 6.02 2.71 -5.49
N ASN A 34 6.92 1.78 -5.76
CA ASN A 34 6.58 0.52 -6.42
C ASN A 34 5.94 -0.41 -5.38
N TYR A 35 5.11 -1.34 -5.83
CA TYR A 35 4.52 -2.34 -4.95
C TYR A 35 4.39 -3.71 -5.60
N GLU A 36 4.57 -4.76 -4.79
CA GLU A 36 4.44 -6.16 -5.19
C GLU A 36 3.58 -6.91 -4.17
N VAL A 37 2.85 -7.92 -4.64
CA VAL A 37 1.98 -8.76 -3.80
C VAL A 37 2.61 -10.14 -3.65
N GLU A 38 2.96 -10.48 -2.42
CA GLU A 38 3.30 -11.85 -2.02
C GLU A 38 2.01 -12.55 -1.59
N SER A 39 1.42 -13.33 -2.50
CA SER A 39 0.15 -14.02 -2.26
C SER A 39 0.32 -15.18 -1.28
N GLY A 40 -0.61 -15.32 -0.34
CA GLY A 40 -0.68 -16.46 0.56
C GLY A 40 -2.10 -17.03 0.69
N THR A 41 -2.21 -18.22 1.27
CA THR A 41 -3.48 -18.97 1.34
C THR A 41 -4.56 -18.27 2.16
N TYR A 42 -4.18 -17.58 3.24
CA TYR A 42 -5.12 -16.94 4.18
C TYR A 42 -4.90 -15.42 4.31
N SER A 43 -3.69 -14.96 3.99
CA SER A 43 -3.29 -13.57 4.00
C SER A 43 -2.24 -13.35 2.92
N SER A 44 -2.14 -12.12 2.45
CA SER A 44 -1.15 -11.70 1.48
C SER A 44 -0.36 -10.52 2.02
N THR A 45 0.86 -10.35 1.53
CA THR A 45 1.73 -9.23 1.92
C THR A 45 1.90 -8.30 0.75
N LEU A 46 1.60 -7.02 0.96
CA LEU A 46 1.91 -5.94 0.03
C LEU A 46 3.24 -5.31 0.45
N VAL A 47 4.22 -5.36 -0.46
CA VAL A 47 5.57 -4.86 -0.23
C VAL A 47 5.77 -3.59 -1.04
N PHE A 48 6.01 -2.46 -0.37
CA PHE A 48 6.27 -1.17 -0.99
C PHE A 48 7.76 -0.83 -0.96
N THR A 49 8.29 -0.43 -2.11
CA THR A 49 9.67 0.06 -2.25
C THR A 49 9.67 1.47 -2.84
N PRO A 50 10.46 2.42 -2.30
CA PRO A 50 10.54 3.77 -2.87
C PRO A 50 11.04 3.70 -4.31
N LYS A 51 10.41 4.46 -5.22
CA LYS A 51 10.95 4.68 -6.56
C LYS A 51 12.25 5.47 -6.50
N GLU A 52 12.99 5.49 -7.61
CA GLU A 52 14.25 6.23 -7.70
C GLU A 52 14.07 7.71 -7.29
N GLY A 53 14.97 8.20 -6.43
CA GLY A 53 14.92 9.56 -5.89
C GLY A 53 13.88 9.79 -4.76
N GLN A 54 13.01 8.82 -4.49
CA GLN A 54 12.05 8.89 -3.38
C GLN A 54 12.64 8.34 -2.08
N LYS A 55 12.06 8.75 -0.95
CA LYS A 55 12.40 8.24 0.38
C LYS A 55 11.17 7.68 1.05
N LEU A 56 11.37 6.61 1.80
CA LEU A 56 10.33 6.00 2.59
C LEU A 56 9.91 6.94 3.73
N ASN A 57 8.62 7.27 3.77
CA ASN A 57 8.04 8.14 4.79
C ASN A 57 6.88 7.43 5.49
N ALA A 58 7.00 7.22 6.80
CA ALA A 58 5.97 6.54 7.59
C ALA A 58 4.63 7.29 7.60
N ILE A 59 4.65 8.62 7.47
CA ILE A 59 3.42 9.44 7.44
C ILE A 59 2.57 9.13 6.20
N ASP A 60 3.20 8.85 5.06
CA ASP A 60 2.50 8.48 3.83
C ASP A 60 1.62 7.24 4.08
N PHE A 61 2.18 6.19 4.69
CA PHE A 61 1.48 4.94 4.97
C PHE A 61 0.45 5.05 6.09
N PHE A 62 0.71 5.87 7.11
CA PHE A 62 -0.27 6.16 8.15
C PHE A 62 -1.52 6.83 7.57
N MET A 63 -1.32 7.87 6.76
CA MET A 63 -2.43 8.58 6.10
C MET A 63 -3.16 7.68 5.10
N PHE A 64 -2.42 6.87 4.35
CA PHE A 64 -2.99 5.90 3.42
C PHE A 64 -3.90 4.90 4.14
N GLY A 65 -3.42 4.28 5.22
CA GLY A 65 -4.25 3.38 6.03
C GLY A 65 -5.49 4.06 6.63
N TYR A 66 -5.37 5.32 7.07
CA TYR A 66 -6.50 6.08 7.58
C TYR A 66 -7.59 6.32 6.52
N PHE A 67 -7.21 6.69 5.29
CA PHE A 67 -8.17 6.93 4.22
C PHE A 67 -8.79 5.63 3.71
N ILE A 68 -8.00 4.58 3.51
CA ILE A 68 -8.54 3.29 3.05
C ILE A 68 -9.51 2.73 4.07
N GLY A 69 -9.13 2.62 5.36
CA GLY A 69 -9.98 1.99 6.37
C GLY A 69 -11.29 2.74 6.67
N ARG A 70 -11.49 3.93 6.09
CA ARG A 70 -12.75 4.68 6.14
C ARG A 70 -13.60 4.46 4.90
N ASP A 71 -12.97 4.35 3.73
CA ASP A 71 -13.63 4.47 2.42
C ASP A 71 -13.69 3.13 1.65
N TYR A 72 -12.98 2.09 2.10
CA TYR A 72 -12.85 0.75 1.51
C TYR A 72 -12.93 -0.33 2.59
#